data_AF-A0A7W7MJM7-F1
#
_entry.id   AF-A0A7W7MJM7-F1
#
_cell.length_a   1.000
_cell.length_b   1.000
_cell.length_c   1.000
_cell.angle_alpha   90.00
_cell.angle_beta   90.00
_cell.angle_gamma   90.00
#
_symmetry.space_group_name_H-M   'P 1'
#
loop_
_entity.id
_entity.type
_entity.pdbx_description
1 polymer ?
#
loop_
_entity_poly.entity_id
_entity_poly.type
_entity_poly.pdbx_seq_one_letter_code
_entity_poly.pdbx_strand_id
1 'polypeptide(L)' 'MPDDITLQLDRATAEDLYATLYEVGEHIAAGATISPPRVEEAERLGNLLRDLGHGLGRTCSPYCDHLA' A
#
# COMPACT_ATOMS: atom_id res chain seq x y z
N MET A 1 -23.74 -1.27 -8.92
CA MET A 1 -22.73 -2.33 -8.70
C MET A 1 -22.49 -2.35 -7.20
N PRO A 2 -22.59 -3.51 -6.53
CA PRO A 2 -22.59 -3.53 -5.07
C PRO A 2 -21.22 -3.09 -4.56
N ASP A 3 -21.18 -1.99 -3.81
CA ASP A 3 -20.08 -1.47 -3.01
C ASP A 3 -18.67 -1.41 -3.66
N ASP A 4 -18.58 -0.80 -4.84
CA ASP A 4 -17.26 -0.50 -5.43
C ASP A 4 -16.48 0.47 -4.53
N ILE A 5 -15.32 0.04 -4.02
CA ILE A 5 -14.38 0.88 -3.27
C ILE A 5 -13.43 1.53 -4.27
N THR A 6 -13.57 2.84 -4.47
CA THR A 6 -12.70 3.62 -5.36
C THR A 6 -11.71 4.42 -4.52
N LEU A 7 -10.41 4.23 -4.78
CA LEU A 7 -9.34 5.06 -4.22
C LEU A 7 -8.98 6.18 -5.20
N GLN A 8 -9.05 7.42 -4.74
CA GLN A 8 -8.56 8.57 -5.50
C GLN A 8 -7.07 8.76 -5.20
N LEU A 9 -6.22 8.49 -6.19
CA LEU A 9 -4.76 8.57 -6.06
C LEU A 9 -4.24 9.70 -6.94
N ASP A 10 -3.23 10.42 -6.46
CA ASP A 10 -2.37 11.16 -7.36
C ASP A 10 -1.53 10.18 -8.21
N ARG A 11 -0.97 10.70 -9.32
CA ARG A 11 -0.21 9.87 -10.26
C ARG A 11 0.99 9.19 -9.63
N ALA A 12 1.75 9.88 -8.77
CA ALA A 12 2.96 9.33 -8.17
C ALA A 12 2.60 8.16 -7.25
N THR A 13 1.57 8.34 -6.41
CA THR A 13 1.05 7.28 -5.54
C THR A 13 0.53 6.08 -6.35
N ALA A 14 -0.10 6.30 -7.50
CA ALA A 14 -0.57 5.23 -8.37
C ALA A 14 0.58 4.44 -9.03
N GLU A 15 1.64 5.12 -9.47
CA GLU A 15 2.83 4.49 -10.03
C GLU A 15 3.58 3.66 -8.98
N ASP A 16 3.74 4.18 -7.76
CA ASP A 16 4.36 3.45 -6.64
C ASP A 16 3.55 2.20 -6.24
N LEU A 17 2.22 2.32 -6.21
CA LEU A 17 1.33 1.19 -5.94
C LEU A 17 1.45 0.12 -7.02
N TYR A 18 1.48 0.52 -8.30
CA TYR A 18 1.65 -0.42 -9.41
C TYR A 18 2.99 -1.14 -9.33
N ALA A 19 4.09 -0.39 -9.16
CA ALA A 19 5.43 -0.96 -9.06
C ALA A 19 5.48 -1.98 -7.91
N THR A 20 4.95 -1.62 -6.75
CA THR A 20 4.90 -2.52 -5.59
C THR A 20 4.10 -3.79 -5.89
N LEU A 21 2.87 -3.68 -6.41
CA LEU A 21 2.03 -4.85 -6.68
C LEU A 21 2.63 -5.75 -7.77
N TYR A 22 3.19 -5.14 -8.81
CA TYR A 22 3.80 -5.85 -9.94
C TYR A 22 5.06 -6.58 -9.50
N GLU A 23 6.00 -5.89 -8.85
CA GLU A 23 7.25 -6.48 -8.34
C GLU A 23 6.96 -7.59 -7.33
N VAL A 24 6.06 -7.37 -6.37
CA VAL A 24 5.67 -8.41 -5.41
C VAL A 24 5.12 -9.65 -6.13
N GLY A 25 4.23 -9.48 -7.11
CA GLY A 25 3.65 -10.60 -7.86
C GLY A 25 4.69 -11.39 -8.67
N GLU A 26 5.55 -10.68 -9.39
CA GLU A 26 6.60 -11.28 -10.23
C GLU A 26 7.65 -12.00 -9.37
N HIS A 27 8.10 -11.37 -8.29
CA HIS A 27 9.07 -11.98 -7.37
C HIS A 27 8.50 -13.20 -6.63
N ILE A 28 7.24 -13.16 -6.18
CA ILE A 28 6.59 -14.35 -5.58
C ILE A 28 6.52 -15.48 -6.60
N ALA A 29 6.11 -15.20 -7.84
CA ALA A 29 6.03 -16.20 -8.90
C ALA A 29 7.39 -16.79 -9.26
N ALA A 30 8.44 -15.96 -9.23
CA ALA A 30 9.81 -16.35 -9.53
C ALA A 30 10.57 -16.96 -8.33
N GLY A 31 10.01 -16.94 -7.12
CA GLY A 31 10.72 -17.29 -5.89
C GLY A 31 11.91 -16.38 -5.59
N ALA A 32 11.88 -15.16 -6.12
CA ALA A 32 12.96 -14.19 -6.05
C ALA A 32 12.84 -13.28 -4.82
N THR A 33 13.96 -12.75 -4.36
CA THR A 33 14.00 -11.76 -3.27
C THR A 33 13.43 -10.43 -3.74
N ILE A 34 12.50 -9.88 -2.96
CA ILE A 34 11.96 -8.53 -3.17
C ILE A 34 12.97 -7.52 -2.64
N SER A 35 13.39 -6.58 -3.48
CA SER A 35 14.27 -5.49 -3.04
C SER A 35 13.50 -4.55 -2.11
N PRO A 36 14.10 -4.08 -1.01
CA PRO A 36 13.44 -3.13 -0.13
C PRO A 36 13.17 -1.82 -0.89
N PRO A 37 11.96 -1.24 -0.78
CA PRO A 37 11.66 0.06 -1.37
C PRO A 37 12.49 1.16 -0.69
N ARG A 38 12.61 2.32 -1.36
CA ARG A 38 13.17 3.52 -0.73
C ARG A 38 12.26 3.98 0.41
N VAL A 39 12.82 4.72 1.36
CA VAL A 39 12.08 5.22 2.53
C VAL A 39 10.87 6.03 2.10
N GLU A 40 11.03 6.91 1.11
CA GLU A 40 9.96 7.79 0.65
C GLU A 40 8.85 7.02 -0.09
N GLU A 41 9.20 5.95 -0.81
CA GLU A 41 8.26 5.04 -1.48
C GLU A 41 7.44 4.27 -0.43
N ALA A 42 8.12 3.76 0.61
CA ALA A 42 7.48 3.07 1.73
C ALA A 42 6.54 3.98 2.54
N GLU A 43 6.93 5.23 2.79
CA GLU A 43 6.10 6.21 3.50
C GLU A 43 4.82 6.56 2.72
N ARG A 44 4.93 6.84 1.42
CA ARG A 44 3.77 7.15 0.56
C ARG A 44 2.80 5.96 0.51
N LEU A 45 3.32 4.75 0.32
CA LEU A 45 2.50 3.55 0.30
C LEU A 45 1.90 3.22 1.68
N GLY A 46 2.63 3.44 2.77
CA GLY A 46 2.14 3.23 4.13
C GLY A 46 0.96 4.15 4.47
N ASN A 47 1.05 5.43 4.08
CA ASN A 47 -0.04 6.40 4.25
C ASN A 47 -1.27 6.00 3.45
N LEU A 48 -1.08 5.60 2.18
CA LEU A 48 -2.15 5.08 1.33
C LEU A 48 -2.89 3.90 1.99
N LEU A 49 -2.14 2.89 2.44
CA LEU A 49 -2.72 1.67 2.99
C LEU A 49 -3.46 1.93 4.31
N ARG A 50 -2.97 2.88 5.11
CA ARG A 50 -3.65 3.35 6.33
C ARG A 50 -4.99 4.00 6.00
N ASP A 51 -5.02 4.91 5.03
CA ASP A 51 -6.23 5.62 4.63
C ASP A 51 -7.27 4.66 4.03
N LEU A 52 -6.82 3.69 3.22
CA LEU A 52 -7.67 2.59 2.75
C LEU A 52 -8.21 1.76 3.92
N GLY A 53 -7.37 1.43 4.91
CA GLY A 53 -7.78 0.72 6.12
C GLY A 53 -8.93 1.43 6.83
N HIS A 54 -8.80 2.74 7.05
CA HIS A 54 -9.85 3.57 7.65
C HIS A 54 -11.12 3.60 6.79
N GLY A 55 -11.00 3.77 5.47
CA GLY A 55 -12.14 3.77 4.55
C GLY A 55 -12.90 2.44 4.54
N LEU A 56 -12.21 1.33 4.80
CA LEU A 56 -12.79 -0.01 4.93
C LEU A 56 -13.34 -0.30 6.35
N GLY A 57 -13.31 0.66 7.27
CA GLY A 57 -13.69 0.46 8.66
C GLY A 57 -12.72 -0.44 9.45
N ARG A 58 -11.53 -0.70 8.91
CA ARG A 58 -10.45 -1.38 9.62
C ARG A 58 -9.75 -0.35 10.49
N THR A 59 -10.27 -0.12 11.68
CA THR A 59 -9.53 0.63 12.71
C THR A 59 -8.26 -0.13 13.05
N CYS A 60 -7.10 0.55 12.97
CA CYS A 60 -5.81 -0.05 13.27
C CYS A 60 -5.82 -0.75 14.64
N SER A 61 -5.12 -1.89 14.71
CA SER A 61 -4.75 -2.51 15.99
C SER A 61 -3.91 -1.52 16.82
N PRO A 62 -3.99 -1.53 18.16
CA PRO A 62 -3.25 -0.62 19.07
C PRO A 62 -1.73 -0.52 18.85
N TYR A 63 -1.14 -1.38 18.01
CA TYR A 63 0.26 -1.26 17.58
C TYR A 63 0.56 -0.06 16.66
N CYS A 64 -0.45 0.56 16.04
CA CYS A 64 -0.23 1.71 15.14
C CYS A 64 -0.20 3.07 15.84
N ASP A 65 -0.64 3.16 17.11
CA ASP A 65 -0.78 4.44 17.83
C ASP A 65 0.58 5.07 18.23
N HIS A 66 1.68 4.34 18.09
CA HIS A 66 3.02 4.79 18.49
C HIS A 66 3.84 5.46 17.36
N LEU A 67 3.27 5.61 16.16
CA LEU A 67 3.94 6.23 15.01
C LEU A 67 3.45 7.66 14.71
N ALA A 68 2.83 8.33 15.70
CA ALA A 68 2.40 9.73 15.63
C ALA A 68 3.38 10.66 16.36
#